data_AF-A0A732CNJ1-F1
#
_entry.id   AF-A0A732CNJ1-F1
#
_cell.length_a   1.000
_cell.length_b   1.000
_cell.length_c   1.000
_cell.angle_alpha   90.00
_cell.angle_beta   90.00
_cell.angle_gamma   90.00
#
_symmetry.space_group_name_H-M   'P 1'
#
loop_
_entity.id
_entity.type
_entity.pdbx_description
1 polymer ?
#
loop_
_entity_poly.entity_id
_entity_poly.type
_entity_poly.pdbx_seq_one_letter_code
_entity_poly.pdbx_strand_id
1 'polypeptide(L)'
;MSRIVFRSFSLSLLLLAASGTICAQAQDSFDQNRLPDLGMMPESHEGEKHFAEMAKAFGEASMKNNDLDTGEQARQFAFGQVRDVVSEQVNQQLESWLSAWGSASVDVNVDNEGHFNGSRGSWFIPLQDKQRYLTWSQLGLTQQTDGLVSNVGVGQRWAQDGWLLGYNTFYDNLLDENLQRAGVGAEAWGEYLRLSANYYQPFADWQTHTATLEQRMARGYDINAQMRLPFYQHINTSVSLEQYFGDSVDLFDSGTGYHNPVALKLGLNYTPVPLLTMTAQHKQGESGVSQNNLGLTLNYRFGVPLKKQLAASEVAQSQSLRGSRYDTPQRNSLPTMEYRQRKTLTVFLATPPWDLTPGETVALKLQVRSVHGIRHLSWQGDTQALSLTAGTDTRSTEGWTIIMPAWDHREGAANRWRLSVVVEDEKGQRVSSNEITLALTEPFITMSDDNPHWQQFQEQ
;
A
#
# COMPACT_ATOMS: atom_id res chain seq x y z
N MET A 1 -30.38 -15.52 -12.44
CA MET A 1 -31.05 -14.92 -11.27
C MET A 1 -30.31 -15.35 -10.01
N SER A 2 -29.47 -14.49 -9.44
CA SER A 2 -28.94 -14.64 -8.09
C SER A 2 -28.73 -13.23 -7.53
N ARG A 3 -29.30 -12.99 -6.34
CA ARG A 3 -29.46 -11.67 -5.72
C ARG A 3 -28.15 -11.25 -5.05
N ILE A 4 -27.59 -10.11 -5.45
CA ILE A 4 -26.50 -9.42 -4.75
C ILE A 4 -27.15 -8.59 -3.63
N VAL A 5 -26.83 -8.91 -2.38
CA VAL A 5 -27.23 -8.15 -1.20
C VAL A 5 -26.15 -7.09 -0.95
N PHE A 6 -26.47 -5.83 -1.22
CA PHE A 6 -25.66 -4.71 -0.72
C PHE A 6 -25.85 -4.61 0.79
N ARG A 7 -24.81 -4.90 1.58
CA ARG A 7 -24.74 -4.49 2.98
C ARG A 7 -24.16 -3.09 3.05
N SER A 8 -24.99 -2.11 3.38
CA SER A 8 -24.58 -0.76 3.74
C SER A 8 -23.73 -0.82 5.01
N PHE A 9 -22.44 -0.50 4.90
CA PHE A 9 -21.58 -0.27 6.06
C PHE A 9 -21.76 1.19 6.50
N SER A 10 -22.21 1.39 7.74
CA SER A 10 -22.33 2.70 8.38
C SER A 10 -20.94 3.30 8.60
N LEU A 11 -20.75 4.52 8.10
CA LEU A 11 -19.52 5.32 8.15
C LEU A 11 -19.11 5.76 9.60
N SER A 12 -19.80 5.28 10.62
CA SER A 12 -19.69 5.72 12.01
C SER A 12 -18.62 4.98 12.83
N LEU A 13 -17.98 3.94 12.29
CA LEU A 13 -17.08 3.07 13.06
C LEU A 13 -15.58 3.34 12.86
N LEU A 14 -15.18 4.21 11.93
CA LEU A 14 -13.77 4.51 11.65
C LEU A 14 -13.17 5.62 12.53
N LEU A 15 -13.97 6.26 13.38
CA LEU A 15 -13.53 7.31 14.31
C LEU A 15 -13.26 6.83 15.75
N LEU A 16 -13.41 5.54 16.07
CA LEU A 16 -13.19 5.02 17.43
C LEU A 16 -11.88 4.24 17.65
N ALA A 17 -11.03 4.10 16.64
CA ALA A 17 -9.83 3.24 16.73
C ALA A 17 -8.53 3.98 17.15
N ALA A 18 -8.59 5.28 17.48
CA ALA A 18 -7.42 6.07 17.89
C ALA A 18 -7.29 6.25 19.42
N SER A 19 -8.00 5.46 20.23
CA SER A 19 -8.00 5.58 21.70
C SER A 19 -7.83 4.24 22.41
N GLY A 20 -6.92 3.40 21.94
CA GLY A 20 -6.64 2.12 22.58
C GLY A 20 -5.20 1.67 22.37
N THR A 21 -4.56 1.30 23.49
CA THR A 21 -3.31 0.52 23.62
C THR A 21 -1.99 1.20 23.28
N ILE A 22 -1.42 1.89 24.27
CA ILE A 22 0.00 1.70 24.62
C ILE A 22 0.05 1.42 26.14
N CYS A 23 0.20 0.15 26.50
CA CYS A 23 0.55 -0.27 27.85
C CYS A 23 1.71 -1.25 27.73
N ALA A 24 2.93 -0.80 28.03
CA ALA A 24 3.94 -1.58 28.74
C ALA A 24 5.21 -0.74 28.99
N GLN A 25 5.43 -0.48 30.28
CA GLN A 25 6.72 -0.48 30.98
C GLN A 25 7.79 0.57 30.63
N ALA A 26 7.84 1.60 31.47
CA ALA A 26 9.10 2.02 32.08
C ALA A 26 8.81 2.35 33.56
N GLN A 27 9.47 1.62 34.45
CA GLN A 27 9.36 1.73 35.90
C GLN A 27 10.24 2.87 36.43
N ASP A 28 9.59 3.73 37.22
CA ASP A 28 10.07 4.61 38.31
C ASP A 28 11.47 5.23 38.25
N SER A 29 11.51 6.57 38.38
CA SER A 29 11.88 7.17 39.67
C SER A 29 11.81 8.71 39.71
N PHE A 30 11.28 9.22 40.83
CA PHE A 30 11.37 10.56 41.42
C PHE A 30 10.27 11.64 41.17
N ASP A 31 9.54 11.86 42.27
CA ASP A 31 9.03 13.10 42.87
C ASP A 31 7.68 13.71 42.46
N GLN A 32 6.72 13.49 43.38
CA GLN A 32 5.44 14.14 43.57
C GLN A 32 5.59 15.62 43.92
N ASN A 33 5.14 16.51 43.03
CA ASN A 33 4.20 17.62 43.27
C ASN A 33 4.38 18.75 42.26
N ARG A 34 3.78 18.57 41.08
CA ARG A 34 3.08 19.57 40.25
C ARG A 34 2.83 18.94 38.89
N LEU A 35 1.66 18.34 38.72
CA LEU A 35 1.15 18.05 37.38
C LEU A 35 0.95 19.38 36.66
N PRO A 36 1.43 19.55 35.41
CA PRO A 36 0.93 20.58 34.52
C PRO A 36 -0.57 20.29 34.31
N ASP A 37 -1.40 21.19 34.81
CA ASP A 37 -2.83 21.21 34.56
C ASP A 37 -3.06 21.38 33.05
N LEU A 38 -3.22 20.26 32.35
CA LEU A 38 -3.77 20.23 30.99
C LEU A 38 -5.26 20.53 31.15
N GLY A 39 -5.56 21.82 31.26
CA GLY A 39 -6.91 22.34 31.44
C GLY A 39 -7.86 21.72 30.43
N MET A 40 -8.72 20.84 30.93
CA MET A 40 -9.99 20.50 30.30
C MET A 40 -10.83 21.78 30.28
N MET A 41 -10.66 22.59 29.24
CA MET A 41 -11.56 23.70 28.94
C MET A 41 -12.76 23.20 28.14
N PRO A 42 -13.93 23.85 28.29
CA PRO A 42 -15.24 23.25 28.02
C PRO A 42 -15.43 22.90 26.55
N GLU A 43 -16.13 21.80 26.30
CA GLU A 43 -16.64 21.42 24.98
C GLU A 43 -17.39 22.60 24.35
N SER A 44 -16.78 23.22 23.33
CA SER A 44 -17.51 24.18 22.50
C SER A 44 -18.43 23.39 21.56
N HIS A 45 -19.68 23.19 21.99
CA HIS A 45 -20.77 22.56 21.22
C HIS A 45 -21.09 23.24 19.87
N GLU A 46 -20.37 24.28 19.45
CA GLU A 46 -20.61 24.98 18.17
C GLU A 46 -20.12 24.15 16.98
N GLY A 47 -18.92 23.55 17.04
CA GLY A 47 -18.36 22.78 15.93
C GLY A 47 -19.16 21.51 15.61
N GLU A 48 -19.61 20.80 16.64
CA GLU A 48 -20.47 19.62 16.50
C GLU A 48 -21.87 19.96 16.01
N LYS A 49 -22.44 21.10 16.43
CA LYS A 49 -23.70 21.62 15.89
C LYS A 49 -23.56 21.96 14.41
N HIS A 50 -22.48 22.63 14.00
CA HIS A 50 -22.24 22.96 12.61
C HIS A 50 -22.05 21.72 11.72
N PHE A 51 -21.38 20.68 12.21
CA PHE A 51 -21.24 19.41 11.50
C PHE A 51 -22.56 18.62 11.46
N ALA A 52 -23.34 18.62 12.54
CA ALA A 52 -24.65 17.97 12.59
C ALA A 52 -25.67 18.66 11.67
N GLU A 53 -25.67 20.00 11.64
CA GLU A 53 -26.48 20.79 10.69
C GLU A 53 -26.04 20.55 9.24
N MET A 54 -24.74 20.38 8.99
CA MET A 54 -24.18 20.02 7.68
C MET A 54 -24.63 18.62 7.22
N ALA A 55 -24.50 17.61 8.08
CA ALA A 55 -24.95 16.25 7.81
C ALA A 55 -26.47 16.19 7.62
N LYS A 56 -27.21 17.00 8.37
CA LYS A 56 -28.67 17.16 8.24
C LYS A 56 -29.05 17.83 6.93
N ALA A 57 -28.41 18.93 6.54
CA ALA A 57 -28.70 19.62 5.28
C ALA A 57 -28.38 18.74 4.07
N PHE A 58 -27.30 17.95 4.14
CA PHE A 58 -26.95 16.97 3.11
C PHE A 58 -27.94 15.78 3.10
N GLY A 59 -28.34 15.27 4.27
CA GLY A 59 -29.30 14.18 4.42
C GLY A 59 -30.72 14.55 3.98
N GLU A 60 -31.18 15.76 4.31
CA GLU A 60 -32.49 16.29 3.90
C GLU A 60 -32.54 16.58 2.40
N ALA A 61 -31.43 17.04 1.80
CA ALA A 61 -31.31 17.21 0.36
C ALA A 61 -31.33 15.88 -0.40
N SER A 62 -30.75 14.82 0.18
CA SER A 62 -30.72 13.47 -0.41
C SER A 62 -32.05 12.70 -0.29
N MET A 63 -32.98 13.14 0.56
CA MET A 63 -34.25 12.44 0.83
C MET A 63 -35.47 13.02 0.09
N LYS A 64 -35.29 14.06 -0.74
CA LYS A 64 -36.38 14.62 -1.52
C LYS A 64 -36.61 13.78 -2.79
N ASN A 65 -37.37 12.69 -2.63
CA ASN A 65 -37.87 11.86 -3.72
C ASN A 65 -38.62 12.73 -4.75
N ASN A 66 -38.15 12.73 -5.99
CA ASN A 66 -39.00 12.83 -7.18
C ASN A 66 -38.28 12.18 -8.37
N ASP A 67 -38.96 11.21 -8.98
CA ASP A 67 -38.63 10.60 -10.27
C ASP A 67 -38.26 11.69 -11.27
N LEU A 68 -37.01 11.72 -11.76
CA LEU A 68 -36.54 12.18 -13.08
C LEU A 68 -35.00 12.25 -13.12
N ASP A 69 -34.46 12.23 -14.34
CA ASP A 69 -33.07 11.91 -14.69
C ASP A 69 -31.96 12.72 -13.98
N THR A 70 -30.99 11.98 -13.44
CA THR A 70 -29.86 12.35 -12.58
C THR A 70 -28.93 13.45 -13.11
N GLY A 71 -28.93 13.71 -14.43
CA GLY A 71 -28.07 14.73 -15.06
C GLY A 71 -28.59 16.17 -14.99
N GLU A 72 -29.90 16.37 -15.00
CA GLU A 72 -30.51 17.72 -14.96
C GLU A 72 -30.73 18.21 -13.52
N GLN A 73 -30.91 17.29 -12.57
CA GLN A 73 -31.09 17.60 -11.14
C GLN A 73 -29.82 18.18 -10.50
N ALA A 74 -28.63 17.73 -10.89
CA ALA A 74 -27.37 18.30 -10.39
C ALA A 74 -27.18 19.76 -10.85
N ARG A 75 -27.59 20.07 -12.10
CA ARG A 75 -27.59 21.45 -12.62
C ARG A 75 -28.65 22.31 -11.93
N GLN A 76 -29.87 21.82 -11.74
CA GLN A 76 -30.91 22.58 -11.05
C GLN A 76 -30.65 22.75 -9.54
N PHE A 77 -29.97 21.81 -8.89
CA PHE A 77 -29.52 21.93 -7.50
C PHE A 77 -28.43 23.00 -7.35
N ALA A 78 -27.43 22.99 -8.26
CA ALA A 78 -26.38 23.99 -8.30
C ALA A 78 -26.89 25.40 -8.63
N PHE A 79 -27.93 25.55 -9.48
CA PHE A 79 -28.49 26.86 -9.85
C PHE A 79 -29.65 27.32 -8.95
N GLY A 80 -30.43 26.41 -8.36
CA GLY A 80 -31.61 26.71 -7.55
C GLY A 80 -31.27 27.29 -6.18
N GLN A 81 -30.28 26.72 -5.48
CA GLN A 81 -29.74 27.31 -4.24
C GLN A 81 -29.00 28.61 -4.51
N VAL A 82 -28.31 28.72 -5.65
CA VAL A 82 -27.61 29.95 -6.01
C VAL A 82 -28.59 31.09 -6.31
N ARG A 83 -29.77 30.82 -6.88
CA ARG A 83 -30.73 31.88 -7.24
C ARG A 83 -31.50 32.45 -6.04
N ASP A 84 -31.84 31.63 -5.05
CA ASP A 84 -32.57 32.10 -3.85
C ASP A 84 -31.65 32.79 -2.83
N VAL A 85 -30.33 32.62 -2.98
CA VAL A 85 -29.30 33.19 -2.10
C VAL A 85 -28.69 34.49 -2.67
N VAL A 86 -28.96 34.82 -3.94
CA VAL A 86 -28.50 36.05 -4.62
C VAL A 86 -29.48 37.22 -4.40
N SER A 87 -29.88 37.46 -3.15
CA SER A 87 -30.35 38.79 -2.74
C SER A 87 -29.17 39.58 -2.20
N GLU A 88 -28.91 40.77 -2.74
CA GLU A 88 -27.73 41.64 -2.54
C GLU A 88 -27.42 42.07 -1.08
N GLN A 89 -28.11 41.54 -0.07
CA GLN A 89 -28.05 41.97 1.33
C GLN A 89 -27.48 40.94 2.32
N VAL A 90 -26.97 39.77 1.89
CA VAL A 90 -26.52 38.70 2.82
C VAL A 90 -25.07 38.23 2.59
N ASN A 91 -24.12 39.13 2.33
CA ASN A 91 -22.74 38.68 2.04
C ASN A 91 -21.93 38.21 3.28
N GLN A 92 -22.12 38.82 4.46
CA GLN A 92 -21.24 38.54 5.61
C GLN A 92 -21.52 37.20 6.32
N GLN A 93 -22.79 36.77 6.40
CA GLN A 93 -23.14 35.49 7.02
C GLN A 93 -22.82 34.30 6.11
N LEU A 94 -23.00 34.43 4.79
CA LEU A 94 -22.69 33.38 3.82
C LEU A 94 -21.20 33.09 3.70
N GLU A 95 -20.35 34.12 3.71
CA GLU A 95 -18.88 33.95 3.68
C GLU A 95 -18.40 33.16 4.90
N SER A 96 -18.94 33.46 6.10
CA SER A 96 -18.56 32.76 7.33
C SER A 96 -18.94 31.27 7.32
N TRP A 97 -20.14 30.93 6.84
CA TRP A 97 -20.61 29.55 6.74
C TRP A 97 -19.83 28.74 5.69
N LEU A 98 -19.59 29.34 4.52
CA LEU A 98 -18.81 28.69 3.46
C LEU A 98 -17.33 28.56 3.83
N SER A 99 -16.76 29.48 4.61
CA SER A 99 -15.35 29.40 5.00
C SER A 99 -15.02 28.12 5.79
N ALA A 100 -15.99 27.57 6.52
CA ALA A 100 -15.86 26.28 7.20
C ALA A 100 -15.67 25.09 6.25
N TRP A 101 -16.02 25.25 4.96
CA TRP A 101 -15.87 24.21 3.94
C TRP A 101 -14.45 24.16 3.37
N GLY A 102 -13.57 25.09 3.76
CA GLY A 102 -12.15 25.03 3.44
C GLY A 102 -11.81 25.26 1.97
N SER A 103 -11.06 24.34 1.37
CA SER A 103 -10.59 24.46 -0.02
C SER A 103 -10.71 23.15 -0.78
N ALA A 104 -11.12 23.23 -2.05
CA ALA A 104 -11.14 22.12 -2.98
C ALA A 104 -10.11 22.35 -4.08
N SER A 105 -9.36 21.31 -4.44
CA SER A 105 -8.44 21.32 -5.58
C SER A 105 -8.84 20.27 -6.60
N VAL A 106 -8.66 20.60 -7.87
CA VAL A 106 -8.72 19.64 -8.98
C VAL A 106 -7.43 19.75 -9.76
N ASP A 107 -6.72 18.64 -9.90
CA ASP A 107 -5.43 18.54 -10.57
C ASP A 107 -5.57 17.63 -11.80
N VAL A 108 -5.03 18.08 -12.94
CA VAL A 108 -4.94 17.31 -14.17
C VAL A 108 -3.50 17.34 -14.64
N ASN A 109 -2.90 16.16 -14.85
CA ASN A 109 -1.51 16.03 -15.27
C ASN A 109 -1.41 15.34 -16.64
N VAL A 110 -0.47 15.80 -17.44
CA VAL A 110 -0.17 15.28 -18.78
C VAL A 110 1.33 15.00 -18.86
N ASP A 111 1.69 13.86 -19.43
CA ASP A 111 3.08 13.47 -19.66
C ASP A 111 3.66 14.03 -20.97
N ASN A 112 4.92 13.69 -21.28
CA ASN A 112 5.60 14.09 -22.52
C ASN A 112 4.92 13.58 -23.79
N GLU A 113 4.15 12.51 -23.71
CA GLU A 113 3.51 11.85 -24.85
C GLU A 113 2.08 12.38 -25.07
N GLY A 114 1.61 13.26 -24.20
CA GLY A 114 0.26 13.82 -24.26
C GLY A 114 -0.79 12.90 -23.62
N HIS A 115 -0.38 11.83 -22.94
CA HIS A 115 -1.28 10.98 -22.20
C HIS A 115 -1.68 11.66 -20.89
N PHE A 116 -2.96 11.56 -20.55
CA PHE A 116 -3.48 12.04 -19.28
C PHE A 116 -3.04 11.08 -18.17
N ASN A 117 -2.15 11.53 -17.28
CA ASN A 117 -1.68 10.76 -16.12
C ASN A 117 -2.69 10.81 -14.96
N GLY A 118 -3.97 10.80 -15.29
CA GLY A 118 -5.06 10.82 -14.34
C GLY A 118 -5.56 12.21 -13.95
N SER A 119 -6.60 12.19 -13.10
CA SER A 119 -7.19 13.38 -12.50
C SER A 119 -7.34 13.18 -11.00
N ARG A 120 -7.06 14.23 -10.24
CA ARG A 120 -7.18 14.22 -8.78
C ARG A 120 -8.14 15.29 -8.32
N GLY A 121 -9.07 14.90 -7.45
CA GLY A 121 -9.85 15.81 -6.64
C GLY A 121 -9.38 15.74 -5.19
N SER A 122 -9.19 16.87 -4.54
CA SER A 122 -8.94 16.90 -3.10
C SER A 122 -9.76 17.98 -2.40
N TRP A 123 -10.13 17.70 -1.16
CA TRP A 123 -10.92 18.58 -0.32
C TRP A 123 -10.26 18.70 1.06
N PHE A 124 -9.80 19.90 1.37
CA PHE A 124 -9.18 20.28 2.63
C PHE A 124 -10.20 21.01 3.50
N ILE A 125 -10.39 20.52 4.73
CA ILE A 125 -11.43 20.99 5.64
C ILE A 125 -10.76 21.47 6.95
N PRO A 126 -10.87 22.77 7.29
CA PRO A 126 -10.41 23.29 8.57
C PRO A 126 -11.39 22.86 9.67
N LEU A 127 -10.96 21.95 10.55
CA LEU A 127 -11.78 21.46 11.67
C LEU A 127 -11.77 22.43 12.85
N GLN A 128 -10.60 22.97 13.16
CA GLN A 128 -10.43 24.00 14.17
C GLN A 128 -9.44 25.04 13.68
N ASP A 129 -9.95 26.24 13.40
CA ASP A 129 -9.14 27.35 12.91
C ASP A 129 -8.98 28.42 13.99
N LYS A 130 -7.81 28.45 14.63
CA LYS A 130 -7.43 29.48 15.60
C LYS A 130 -6.21 30.23 15.11
N GLN A 131 -5.95 31.42 15.63
CA GLN A 131 -4.83 32.23 15.16
C GLN A 131 -3.47 31.51 15.30
N ARG A 132 -3.26 30.79 16.41
CA ARG A 132 -2.02 30.04 16.70
C ARG A 132 -1.95 28.63 16.13
N TYR A 133 -3.07 27.96 15.89
CA TYR A 133 -3.07 26.59 15.38
C TYR A 133 -4.26 26.31 14.46
N LEU A 134 -4.05 25.40 13.52
CA LEU A 134 -5.05 24.90 12.59
C LEU A 134 -5.06 23.38 12.65
N THR A 135 -6.18 22.79 13.07
CA THR A 135 -6.43 21.36 12.92
C THR A 135 -7.29 21.17 11.67
N TRP A 136 -6.91 20.23 10.82
CA TRP A 136 -7.54 20.04 9.52
C TRP A 136 -7.65 18.56 9.15
N SER A 137 -8.59 18.26 8.26
CA SER A 137 -8.71 16.97 7.58
C SER A 137 -8.66 17.15 6.07
N GLN A 138 -8.19 16.14 5.36
CA GLN A 138 -8.18 16.13 3.91
C GLN A 138 -8.75 14.82 3.37
N LEU A 139 -9.59 14.94 2.35
CA LEU A 139 -10.08 13.84 1.55
C LEU A 139 -9.57 13.99 0.11
N GLY A 140 -9.20 12.90 -0.53
CA GLY A 140 -8.70 12.90 -1.89
C GLY A 140 -9.12 11.67 -2.66
N LEU A 141 -9.41 11.85 -3.93
CA LEU A 141 -9.64 10.79 -4.90
C LEU A 141 -8.79 11.08 -6.13
N THR A 142 -8.01 10.10 -6.56
CA THR A 142 -7.18 10.20 -7.76
C THR A 142 -7.47 9.01 -8.67
N GLN A 143 -7.96 9.29 -9.87
CA GLN A 143 -8.09 8.29 -10.92
C GLN A 143 -6.78 8.22 -11.69
N GLN A 144 -6.16 7.05 -11.76
CA GLN A 144 -4.98 6.77 -12.58
C GLN A 144 -5.27 5.63 -13.57
N THR A 145 -4.28 5.32 -14.41
CA THR A 145 -4.32 4.17 -15.32
C THR A 145 -4.42 2.85 -14.55
N ASP A 146 -3.71 2.73 -13.43
CA ASP A 146 -3.64 1.51 -12.61
C ASP A 146 -4.79 1.36 -11.61
N GLY A 147 -5.68 2.36 -11.54
CA GLY A 147 -6.88 2.29 -10.71
C GLY A 147 -7.23 3.57 -9.96
N LEU A 148 -8.24 3.45 -9.10
CA LEU A 148 -8.73 4.53 -8.25
C LEU A 148 -8.04 4.52 -6.87
N VAL A 149 -7.35 5.61 -6.56
CA VAL A 149 -6.69 5.82 -5.26
C VAL A 149 -7.52 6.78 -4.41
N SER A 150 -7.79 6.39 -3.17
CA SER A 150 -8.37 7.26 -2.16
C SER A 150 -7.35 7.64 -1.11
N ASN A 151 -7.41 8.88 -0.63
CA ASN A 151 -6.55 9.42 0.42
C ASN A 151 -7.41 10.06 1.49
N VAL A 152 -7.18 9.73 2.75
CA VAL A 152 -7.81 10.37 3.92
C VAL A 152 -6.71 10.77 4.87
N GLY A 153 -6.70 12.02 5.32
CA GLY A 153 -5.66 12.49 6.23
C GLY A 153 -6.17 13.49 7.26
N VAL A 154 -5.40 13.61 8.32
CA VAL A 154 -5.59 14.56 9.40
C VAL A 154 -4.24 15.17 9.75
N GLY A 155 -4.25 16.44 10.11
CA GLY A 155 -3.03 17.11 10.53
C GLY A 155 -3.28 18.35 11.35
N GLN A 156 -2.20 18.89 11.87
CA GLN A 156 -2.22 20.11 12.65
C GLN A 156 -1.02 20.98 12.29
N ARG A 157 -1.26 22.29 12.23
CA ARG A 157 -0.25 23.33 11.98
C ARG A 157 -0.24 24.34 13.11
N TRP A 158 0.93 24.81 13.53
CA TRP A 158 1.14 25.85 14.53
C TRP A 158 1.90 27.02 13.94
N ALA A 159 1.40 28.22 14.19
CA ALA A 159 2.09 29.47 13.85
C ALA A 159 2.97 29.92 15.02
N GLN A 160 4.28 29.99 14.80
CA GLN A 160 5.25 30.44 15.77
C GLN A 160 6.36 31.26 15.09
N ASP A 161 6.58 32.50 15.55
CA ASP A 161 7.72 33.35 15.17
C ASP A 161 8.00 33.45 13.66
N GLY A 162 6.94 33.58 12.85
CA GLY A 162 7.05 33.67 11.38
C GLY A 162 7.27 32.33 10.68
N TRP A 163 7.00 31.21 11.37
CA TRP A 163 6.99 29.86 10.84
C TRP A 163 5.62 29.20 11.07
N LEU A 164 5.25 28.32 10.14
CA LEU A 164 4.18 27.35 10.28
C LEU A 164 4.82 25.97 10.38
N LEU A 165 4.78 25.38 11.58
CA LEU A 165 5.22 24.01 11.80
C LEU A 165 4.01 23.10 11.75
N GLY A 166 4.14 21.87 11.24
CA GLY A 166 3.01 20.97 11.16
C GLY A 166 3.41 19.51 11.18
N TYR A 167 2.45 18.67 11.55
CA TYR A 167 2.51 17.24 11.29
C TYR A 167 1.19 16.79 10.67
N ASN A 168 1.26 15.69 9.93
CA ASN A 168 0.10 15.08 9.31
C ASN A 168 0.23 13.55 9.28
N THR A 169 -0.91 12.89 9.16
CA THR A 169 -1.01 11.44 8.96
C THR A 169 -2.05 11.17 7.90
N PHE A 170 -1.74 10.23 7.01
CA PHE A 170 -2.57 9.85 5.88
C PHE A 170 -2.78 8.34 5.86
N TYR A 171 -3.95 7.96 5.39
CA TYR A 171 -4.30 6.62 4.99
C TYR A 171 -4.62 6.66 3.49
N ASP A 172 -3.84 5.92 2.71
CA ASP A 172 -4.02 5.78 1.28
C ASP A 172 -4.53 4.36 0.98
N ASN A 173 -5.48 4.23 0.07
CA ASN A 173 -6.01 2.96 -0.38
C ASN A 173 -6.20 2.94 -1.90
N LEU A 174 -5.54 1.99 -2.56
CA LEU A 174 -5.81 1.64 -3.95
C LEU A 174 -7.04 0.72 -3.95
N LEU A 175 -8.19 1.27 -4.35
CA LEU A 175 -9.49 0.68 -4.10
C LEU A 175 -9.74 -0.60 -4.91
N ASP A 176 -9.22 -0.65 -6.14
CA ASP A 176 -9.45 -1.78 -7.04
C ASP A 176 -8.79 -3.08 -6.54
N GLU A 177 -7.60 -2.95 -5.97
CA GLU A 177 -6.79 -4.07 -5.46
C GLU A 177 -6.83 -4.16 -3.92
N ASN A 178 -7.51 -3.22 -3.25
CA ASN A 178 -7.56 -3.10 -1.79
C ASN A 178 -6.18 -3.17 -1.13
N LEU A 179 -5.23 -2.39 -1.65
CA LEU A 179 -3.89 -2.23 -1.09
C LEU A 179 -3.81 -0.95 -0.28
N GLN A 180 -3.34 -1.05 0.97
CA GLN A 180 -3.37 0.08 1.90
C GLN A 180 -1.98 0.46 2.43
N ARG A 181 -1.83 1.76 2.71
CA ARG A 181 -0.59 2.39 3.19
C ARG A 181 -0.91 3.53 4.15
N ALA A 182 -0.08 3.70 5.18
CA ALA A 182 -0.05 4.93 5.95
C ALA A 182 1.09 5.84 5.49
N GLY A 183 0.84 7.14 5.56
CA GLY A 183 1.86 8.18 5.51
C GLY A 183 1.92 8.95 6.81
N VAL A 184 3.11 9.30 7.26
CA VAL A 184 3.33 10.32 8.30
C VAL A 184 4.20 11.43 7.73
N GLY A 185 3.81 12.68 7.99
CA GLY A 185 4.46 13.85 7.41
C GLY A 185 4.76 14.92 8.44
N ALA A 186 5.83 15.67 8.21
CA ALA A 186 6.22 16.86 8.95
C ALA A 186 6.39 18.04 7.99
N GLU A 187 6.03 19.23 8.46
CA GLU A 187 6.02 20.48 7.69
C GLU A 187 6.75 21.58 8.48
N ALA A 188 7.59 22.34 7.80
CA ALA A 188 8.20 23.56 8.32
C ALA A 188 8.18 24.65 7.24
N TRP A 189 7.23 25.56 7.33
CA TRP A 189 6.96 26.56 6.31
C TRP A 189 7.31 27.95 6.83
N GLY A 190 8.24 28.61 6.14
CA GLY A 190 8.53 30.03 6.28
C GLY A 190 7.97 30.81 5.09
N GLU A 191 8.19 32.13 5.08
CA GLU A 191 7.64 33.02 4.05
C GLU A 191 8.20 32.74 2.64
N TYR A 192 9.47 32.31 2.56
CA TYR A 192 10.19 32.05 1.31
C TYR A 192 10.62 30.59 1.10
N LEU A 193 10.63 29.79 2.15
CA LEU A 193 11.07 28.40 2.10
C LEU A 193 10.03 27.52 2.81
N ARG A 194 9.53 26.50 2.11
CA ARG A 194 8.67 25.48 2.70
C ARG A 194 9.35 24.13 2.59
N LEU A 195 9.47 23.47 3.73
CA LEU A 195 10.02 22.13 3.83
C LEU A 195 8.91 21.17 4.21
N SER A 196 8.90 20.00 3.57
CA SER A 196 8.13 18.85 4.03
C SER A 196 8.95 17.58 3.95
N ALA A 197 8.70 16.67 4.88
CA ALA A 197 9.26 15.33 4.87
C ALA A 197 8.14 14.34 5.15
N ASN A 198 8.03 13.30 4.34
CA ASN A 198 6.98 12.31 4.45
C ASN A 198 7.57 10.91 4.42
N TYR A 199 7.04 10.02 5.25
CA TYR A 199 7.39 8.60 5.28
C TYR A 199 6.16 7.76 4.99
N TYR A 200 6.32 6.73 4.16
CA TYR A 200 5.25 5.87 3.68
C TYR A 200 5.50 4.42 4.08
N GLN A 201 4.52 3.83 4.77
CA GLN A 201 4.56 2.47 5.27
C GLN A 201 3.37 1.66 4.70
N PRO A 202 3.62 0.64 3.86
CA PRO A 202 2.57 -0.26 3.41
C PRO A 202 2.08 -1.14 4.57
N PHE A 203 0.77 -1.43 4.59
CA PHE A 203 0.15 -2.35 5.54
C PHE A 203 -0.34 -3.63 4.87
N ALA A 204 -0.78 -3.53 3.61
CA ALA A 204 -1.12 -4.70 2.82
C ALA A 204 0.14 -5.54 2.56
N ASP A 205 0.03 -6.85 2.73
CA ASP A 205 1.06 -7.79 2.29
C ASP A 205 0.99 -7.98 0.77
N TRP A 206 1.92 -8.76 0.22
CA TRP A 206 1.93 -9.14 -1.20
C TRP A 206 0.60 -9.73 -1.64
N GLN A 207 0.00 -9.12 -2.66
CA GLN A 207 -1.23 -9.60 -3.28
C GLN A 207 -0.98 -10.06 -4.71
N THR A 208 -1.78 -11.02 -5.17
CA THR A 208 -1.67 -11.53 -6.54
C THR A 208 -2.23 -10.50 -7.52
N HIS A 209 -1.38 -9.97 -8.41
CA HIS A 209 -1.80 -9.07 -9.49
C HIS A 209 -2.08 -9.85 -10.78
N THR A 210 -1.16 -10.75 -11.15
CA THR A 210 -1.34 -11.67 -12.28
C THR A 210 -0.96 -13.09 -11.86
N ALA A 211 -1.16 -14.07 -12.74
CA ALA A 211 -0.82 -15.47 -12.47
C ALA A 211 0.66 -15.66 -12.05
N THR A 212 1.55 -14.78 -12.51
CA THR A 212 3.00 -14.87 -12.31
C THR A 212 3.58 -13.73 -11.47
N LEU A 213 2.78 -12.75 -11.06
CA LEU A 213 3.26 -11.52 -10.46
C LEU A 213 2.44 -11.15 -9.22
N GLU A 214 3.15 -10.86 -8.14
CA GLU A 214 2.60 -10.29 -6.93
C GLU A 214 2.96 -8.80 -6.87
N GLN A 215 2.07 -8.01 -6.27
CA GLN A 215 2.24 -6.58 -6.07
C GLN A 215 2.03 -6.20 -4.62
N ARG A 216 2.70 -5.13 -4.20
CA ARG A 216 2.51 -4.47 -2.92
C ARG A 216 2.82 -2.98 -3.09
N MET A 217 2.33 -2.13 -2.20
CA MET A 217 2.85 -0.77 -2.11
C MET A 217 4.30 -0.79 -1.61
N ALA A 218 5.15 0.03 -2.20
CA ALA A 218 6.53 0.22 -1.80
C ALA A 218 6.60 1.09 -0.54
N ARG A 219 7.51 0.73 0.37
CA ARG A 219 7.89 1.60 1.49
C ARG A 219 8.87 2.66 0.99
N GLY A 220 8.80 3.87 1.53
CA GLY A 220 9.68 4.93 1.08
C GLY A 220 9.50 6.24 1.83
N TYR A 221 10.25 7.25 1.44
CA TYR A 221 10.11 8.60 1.93
C TYR A 221 10.33 9.62 0.82
N ASP A 222 9.81 10.81 1.05
CA ASP A 222 10.12 11.98 0.24
C ASP A 222 10.49 13.19 1.13
N ILE A 223 11.35 14.04 0.61
CA ILE A 223 11.75 15.32 1.19
C ILE A 223 11.55 16.37 0.13
N ASN A 224 10.75 17.40 0.42
CA ASN A 224 10.41 18.45 -0.52
C ASN A 224 10.85 19.81 0.04
N ALA A 225 11.47 20.61 -0.82
CA ALA A 225 11.82 21.99 -0.54
C ALA A 225 11.20 22.87 -1.64
N GLN A 226 10.27 23.73 -1.26
CA GLN A 226 9.67 24.72 -2.14
C GLN A 226 10.23 26.11 -1.80
N MET A 227 10.75 26.80 -2.80
CA MET A 227 11.33 28.12 -2.68
C MET A 227 10.48 29.14 -3.43
N ARG A 228 10.23 30.27 -2.77
CA ARG A 228 9.56 31.42 -3.36
C ARG A 228 10.54 32.54 -3.60
N LEU A 229 10.46 33.13 -4.78
CA LEU A 229 11.25 34.30 -5.14
C LEU A 229 10.57 35.58 -4.63
N PRO A 230 11.22 36.39 -3.77
CA PRO A 230 10.61 37.61 -3.23
C PRO A 230 10.18 38.62 -4.31
N PHE A 231 10.88 38.63 -5.44
CA PHE A 231 10.68 39.54 -6.56
C PHE A 231 9.77 38.98 -7.67
N TYR A 232 9.46 37.67 -7.65
CA TYR A 232 8.53 37.01 -8.58
C TYR A 232 7.50 36.19 -7.81
N GLN A 233 6.44 36.86 -7.36
CA GLN A 233 5.38 36.27 -6.50
C GLN A 233 4.49 35.24 -7.22
N HIS A 234 4.50 35.24 -8.56
CA HIS A 234 3.72 34.30 -9.36
C HIS A 234 4.47 32.99 -9.63
N ILE A 235 5.76 32.90 -9.29
CA ILE A 235 6.61 31.75 -9.61
C ILE A 235 7.18 31.15 -8.34
N ASN A 236 6.96 29.85 -8.15
CA ASN A 236 7.60 29.06 -7.11
C ASN A 236 8.43 27.95 -7.75
N THR A 237 9.59 27.66 -7.17
CA THR A 237 10.42 26.52 -7.57
C THR A 237 10.34 25.45 -6.49
N SER A 238 10.45 24.19 -6.88
CA SER A 238 10.46 23.07 -5.94
C SER A 238 11.54 22.07 -6.29
N VAL A 239 12.17 21.52 -5.26
CA VAL A 239 13.11 20.41 -5.36
C VAL A 239 12.59 19.31 -4.43
N SER A 240 12.43 18.11 -4.95
CA SER A 240 11.98 16.96 -4.15
C SER A 240 12.92 15.78 -4.37
N LEU A 241 13.31 15.13 -3.28
CA LEU A 241 14.06 13.90 -3.29
C LEU A 241 13.16 12.79 -2.78
N GLU A 242 13.02 11.71 -3.52
CA GLU A 242 12.25 10.54 -3.10
C GLU A 242 13.09 9.28 -3.21
N GLN A 243 12.94 8.40 -2.22
CA GLN A 243 13.59 7.09 -2.18
C GLN A 243 12.59 6.05 -1.71
N TYR A 244 12.52 4.95 -2.46
CA TYR A 244 11.69 3.80 -2.12
C TYR A 244 12.57 2.56 -2.00
N PHE A 245 12.09 1.59 -1.23
CA PHE A 245 12.85 0.40 -0.90
C PHE A 245 12.10 -0.86 -1.32
N GLY A 246 12.81 -1.76 -1.97
CA GLY A 246 12.29 -3.00 -2.53
C GLY A 246 13.18 -3.54 -3.65
N ASP A 247 12.92 -4.78 -4.06
CA ASP A 247 13.73 -5.45 -5.09
C ASP A 247 13.34 -5.01 -6.51
N SER A 248 12.05 -4.72 -6.73
CA SER A 248 11.53 -4.26 -8.02
C SER A 248 10.44 -3.22 -7.80
N VAL A 249 10.86 -1.98 -7.56
CA VAL A 249 9.99 -0.83 -7.30
C VAL A 249 9.80 -0.02 -8.59
N ASP A 250 8.56 0.17 -9.00
CA ASP A 250 8.24 0.99 -10.17
C ASP A 250 8.07 2.46 -9.75
N LEU A 251 9.20 3.17 -9.71
CA LEU A 251 9.20 4.59 -9.32
C LEU A 251 8.67 5.51 -10.41
N PHE A 252 8.69 5.09 -11.68
CA PHE A 252 8.39 5.95 -12.83
C PHE A 252 7.04 5.63 -13.48
N ASP A 253 6.27 4.72 -12.89
CA ASP A 253 5.01 4.18 -13.43
C ASP A 253 5.20 3.69 -14.88
N SER A 254 6.37 3.10 -15.16
CA SER A 254 6.80 2.66 -16.49
C SER A 254 6.64 1.15 -16.70
N GLY A 255 6.16 0.43 -15.68
CA GLY A 255 6.06 -1.03 -15.65
C GLY A 255 7.40 -1.74 -15.42
N THR A 256 8.49 -0.99 -15.22
CA THR A 256 9.84 -1.54 -14.97
C THR A 256 10.25 -1.25 -13.54
N GLY A 257 10.39 -2.30 -12.72
CA GLY A 257 10.80 -2.14 -11.34
C GLY A 257 12.32 -2.11 -11.15
N TYR A 258 12.79 -1.21 -10.30
CA TYR A 258 14.19 -0.98 -9.96
C TYR A 258 14.48 -1.37 -8.51
N HIS A 259 15.73 -1.74 -8.20
CA HIS A 259 16.15 -2.04 -6.84
C HIS A 259 16.44 -0.76 -6.07
N ASN A 260 15.73 -0.52 -4.95
CA ASN A 260 15.86 0.65 -4.07
C ASN A 260 16.02 2.00 -4.81
N PRO A 261 15.10 2.38 -5.71
CA PRO A 261 15.29 3.52 -6.60
C PRO A 261 15.23 4.85 -5.85
N VAL A 262 16.03 5.80 -6.33
CA VAL A 262 16.04 7.20 -5.92
C VAL A 262 15.70 8.08 -7.11
N ALA A 263 14.90 9.12 -6.90
CA ALA A 263 14.64 10.14 -7.90
C ALA A 263 14.71 11.56 -7.33
N LEU A 264 15.25 12.45 -8.15
CA LEU A 264 15.24 13.89 -7.95
C LEU A 264 14.17 14.51 -8.85
N LYS A 265 13.27 15.30 -8.26
CA LYS A 265 12.24 16.07 -8.97
C LYS A 265 12.56 17.56 -8.86
N LEU A 266 12.59 18.22 -10.01
CA LEU A 266 12.66 19.68 -10.13
C LEU A 266 11.32 20.17 -10.65
N GLY A 267 10.73 21.17 -9.99
CA GLY A 267 9.43 21.71 -10.33
C GLY A 267 9.43 23.22 -10.44
N LEU A 268 8.61 23.74 -11.35
CA LEU A 268 8.32 25.14 -11.56
C LEU A 268 6.81 25.35 -11.57
N ASN A 269 6.31 26.17 -10.65
CA ASN A 269 4.89 26.44 -10.49
C ASN A 269 4.62 27.90 -10.84
N TYR A 270 3.75 28.16 -11.81
CA TYR A 270 3.28 29.48 -12.21
C TYR A 270 1.82 29.68 -11.80
N THR A 271 1.55 30.66 -10.95
CA THR A 271 0.20 30.97 -10.43
C THR A 271 -0.21 32.37 -10.88
N PRO A 272 -0.87 32.51 -12.06
CA PRO A 272 -1.31 33.82 -12.54
C PRO A 272 -2.38 34.45 -11.64
N VAL A 273 -3.26 33.62 -11.06
CA VAL A 273 -4.33 34.00 -10.13
C VAL A 273 -4.45 32.91 -9.05
N PRO A 274 -4.93 33.22 -7.83
CA PRO A 274 -5.04 32.21 -6.76
C PRO A 274 -5.82 30.94 -7.14
N LEU A 275 -6.81 31.06 -8.04
CA LEU A 275 -7.62 29.94 -8.51
C LEU A 275 -6.84 28.95 -9.39
N LEU A 276 -5.74 29.34 -10.04
CA LEU A 276 -5.10 28.57 -11.09
C LEU A 276 -3.60 28.48 -10.91
N THR A 277 -3.06 27.26 -10.91
CA THR A 277 -1.63 26.99 -10.90
C THR A 277 -1.27 26.07 -12.07
N MET A 278 -0.25 26.47 -12.82
CA MET A 278 0.38 25.66 -13.86
C MET A 278 1.69 25.12 -13.32
N THR A 279 1.95 23.84 -13.51
CA THR A 279 3.11 23.15 -12.94
C THR A 279 3.89 22.49 -14.07
N ALA A 280 5.21 22.69 -14.10
CA ALA A 280 6.12 21.96 -14.96
C ALA A 280 7.14 21.22 -14.09
N GLN A 281 7.26 19.92 -14.28
CA GLN A 281 8.10 19.05 -13.47
C GLN A 281 9.03 18.23 -14.36
N HIS A 282 10.26 18.04 -13.88
CA HIS A 282 11.26 17.14 -14.44
C HIS A 282 11.74 16.21 -13.33
N LYS A 283 11.52 14.91 -13.50
CA LYS A 283 11.93 13.85 -12.59
C LYS A 283 13.06 13.06 -13.22
N GLN A 284 14.16 12.85 -12.49
CA GLN A 284 15.34 12.13 -12.92
C GLN A 284 15.70 11.04 -11.90
N GLY A 285 15.93 9.82 -12.38
CA GLY A 285 16.38 8.68 -11.57
C GLY A 285 17.84 8.30 -11.82
N GLU A 286 18.38 7.43 -10.96
CA GLU A 286 19.78 6.97 -11.02
C GLU A 286 20.13 6.24 -12.32
N SER A 287 19.20 5.47 -12.89
CA SER A 287 19.43 4.68 -14.10
C SER A 287 19.30 5.48 -15.41
N GLY A 288 19.34 6.82 -15.35
CA GLY A 288 19.15 7.69 -16.52
C GLY A 288 17.69 7.85 -16.96
N VAL A 289 16.75 7.19 -16.30
CA VAL A 289 15.31 7.33 -16.53
C VAL A 289 14.86 8.73 -16.15
N SER A 290 14.07 9.35 -17.01
CA SER A 290 13.51 10.68 -16.76
C SER A 290 12.06 10.75 -17.21
N GLN A 291 11.31 11.64 -16.56
CA GLN A 291 9.91 11.90 -16.85
C GLN A 291 9.68 13.40 -16.74
N ASN A 292 8.96 13.99 -17.71
CA ASN A 292 8.44 15.34 -17.52
C ASN A 292 6.93 15.31 -17.45
N ASN A 293 6.39 16.17 -16.59
CA ASN A 293 4.97 16.28 -16.36
C ASN A 293 4.58 17.75 -16.41
N LEU A 294 3.49 18.02 -17.12
CA LEU A 294 2.81 19.30 -17.11
C LEU A 294 1.48 19.14 -16.37
N GLY A 295 1.27 19.96 -15.35
CA GLY A 295 0.10 19.92 -14.50
C GLY A 295 -0.69 21.22 -14.57
N LEU A 296 -2.01 21.09 -14.46
CA LEU A 296 -2.93 22.19 -14.25
C LEU A 296 -3.74 21.93 -12.98
N THR A 297 -3.65 22.85 -12.01
CA THR A 297 -4.38 22.78 -10.76
C THR A 297 -5.38 23.94 -10.66
N LEU A 298 -6.64 23.62 -10.40
CA LEU A 298 -7.69 24.56 -10.02
C LEU A 298 -7.89 24.52 -8.51
N ASN A 299 -7.64 25.64 -7.82
CA ASN A 299 -7.70 25.76 -6.36
C ASN A 299 -8.86 26.68 -5.93
N TYR A 300 -9.98 26.11 -5.52
CA TYR A 300 -11.14 26.88 -5.07
C TYR A 300 -11.18 26.98 -3.55
N ARG A 301 -11.27 28.20 -3.02
CA ARG A 301 -11.42 28.47 -1.58
C ARG A 301 -12.85 28.89 -1.26
N PHE A 302 -13.54 28.11 -0.44
CA PHE A 302 -14.89 28.46 -0.01
C PHE A 302 -14.86 29.67 0.93
N GLY A 303 -15.89 30.52 0.87
CA GLY A 303 -15.97 31.76 1.66
C GLY A 303 -15.10 32.93 1.17
N VAL A 304 -14.26 32.73 0.14
CA VAL A 304 -13.51 33.83 -0.50
C VAL A 304 -14.24 34.26 -1.79
N PRO A 305 -14.55 35.56 -1.98
CA PRO A 305 -15.19 36.02 -3.20
C PRO A 305 -14.44 35.62 -4.47
N LEU A 306 -15.15 35.09 -5.46
CA LEU A 306 -14.56 34.61 -6.73
C LEU A 306 -13.70 35.70 -7.41
N LYS A 307 -14.11 36.96 -7.33
CA LYS A 307 -13.35 38.11 -7.84
C LYS A 307 -11.94 38.19 -7.26
N LYS A 308 -11.75 37.88 -5.98
CA LYS A 308 -10.42 37.84 -5.35
C LYS A 308 -9.61 36.64 -5.83
N GLN A 309 -10.26 35.49 -6.00
CA GLN A 309 -9.60 34.26 -6.48
C GLN A 309 -9.17 34.35 -7.95
N LEU A 310 -9.80 35.23 -8.73
CA LEU A 310 -9.44 35.55 -10.12
C LEU A 310 -8.56 36.80 -10.27
N ALA A 311 -8.19 37.46 -9.17
CA ALA A 311 -7.38 38.67 -9.21
C ALA A 311 -5.89 38.35 -9.06
N ALA A 312 -5.08 38.75 -10.05
CA ALA A 312 -3.63 38.57 -10.01
C ALA A 312 -2.98 39.29 -8.81
N SER A 313 -3.55 40.42 -8.37
CA SER A 313 -3.08 41.17 -7.19
C SER A 313 -3.20 40.40 -5.87
N GLU A 314 -4.06 39.37 -5.81
CA GLU A 314 -4.28 38.56 -4.62
C GLU A 314 -3.30 37.38 -4.51
N VAL A 315 -2.50 37.13 -5.54
CA VAL A 315 -1.53 36.02 -5.55
C VAL A 315 -0.56 36.14 -4.39
N ALA A 316 0.03 37.33 -4.18
CA ALA A 316 0.97 37.59 -3.08
C ALA A 316 0.37 37.23 -1.71
N GLN A 317 -0.86 37.68 -1.47
CA GLN A 317 -1.55 37.47 -0.20
C GLN A 317 -1.94 36.01 0.00
N SER A 318 -2.42 35.33 -1.05
CA SER A 318 -2.77 33.90 -1.01
C SER A 318 -1.56 33.02 -0.70
N GLN A 319 -0.39 33.45 -1.14
CA GLN A 319 0.87 32.74 -1.02
C GLN A 319 1.60 33.01 0.30
N SER A 320 1.36 34.14 0.96
CA SER A 320 1.90 34.45 2.29
C SER A 320 1.68 33.31 3.30
N LEU A 321 2.45 33.26 4.39
CA LEU A 321 2.25 32.24 5.43
C LEU A 321 0.80 32.18 5.93
N ARG A 322 0.19 33.35 6.18
CA ARG A 322 -1.21 33.41 6.62
C ARG A 322 -2.17 32.90 5.55
N GLY A 323 -1.94 33.23 4.29
CA GLY A 323 -2.78 32.80 3.17
C GLY A 323 -2.65 31.31 2.86
N SER A 324 -1.46 30.76 3.08
CA SER A 324 -1.11 29.37 2.72
C SER A 324 -1.34 28.36 3.81
N ARG A 325 -1.70 28.77 5.04
CA ARG A 325 -2.03 27.82 6.12
C ARG A 325 -3.12 26.79 5.75
N TYR A 326 -3.92 27.04 4.71
CA TYR A 326 -4.97 26.14 4.18
C TYR A 326 -4.55 25.41 2.89
N ASP A 327 -3.29 25.53 2.47
CA ASP A 327 -2.76 24.80 1.32
C ASP A 327 -2.65 23.31 1.67
N THR A 328 -2.79 22.45 0.67
CA THR A 328 -2.63 21.01 0.86
C THR A 328 -1.19 20.67 1.28
N PRO A 329 -0.98 19.65 2.12
CA PRO A 329 0.34 19.15 2.47
C PRO A 329 1.10 18.68 1.22
N GLN A 330 2.40 19.00 1.19
CA GLN A 330 3.29 18.58 0.11
C GLN A 330 3.77 17.15 0.36
N ARG A 331 3.17 16.19 -0.36
CA ARG A 331 3.42 14.76 -0.24
C ARG A 331 3.09 14.02 -1.55
N ASN A 332 3.64 12.82 -1.74
CA ASN A 332 3.19 11.90 -2.78
C ASN A 332 1.89 11.17 -2.37
N SER A 333 0.77 11.58 -2.95
CA SER A 333 -0.54 10.95 -2.74
C SER A 333 -0.73 9.66 -3.52
N LEU A 334 0.10 9.43 -4.54
CA LEU A 334 0.03 8.25 -5.38
C LEU A 334 0.98 7.20 -4.81
N PRO A 335 0.48 6.00 -4.47
CA PRO A 335 1.32 4.96 -3.93
C PRO A 335 2.24 4.41 -5.02
N THR A 336 3.54 4.42 -4.77
CA THR A 336 4.52 3.73 -5.61
C THR A 336 4.42 2.23 -5.36
N MET A 337 4.46 1.45 -6.43
CA MET A 337 4.27 0.00 -6.38
C MET A 337 5.59 -0.75 -6.37
N GLU A 338 5.60 -1.89 -5.67
CA GLU A 338 6.65 -2.88 -5.65
C GLU A 338 6.10 -4.19 -6.21
N TYR A 339 6.85 -4.82 -7.10
CA TYR A 339 6.46 -6.05 -7.77
C TYR A 339 7.42 -7.18 -7.42
N ARG A 340 6.90 -8.41 -7.38
CA ARG A 340 7.71 -9.61 -7.20
C ARG A 340 7.20 -10.73 -8.08
N GLN A 341 8.13 -11.45 -8.69
CA GLN A 341 7.77 -12.66 -9.41
C GLN A 341 7.27 -13.73 -8.43
N ARG A 342 6.06 -14.22 -8.69
CA ARG A 342 5.47 -15.32 -7.93
C ARG A 342 6.16 -16.63 -8.32
N LYS A 343 6.31 -17.54 -7.35
CA LYS A 343 6.77 -18.90 -7.65
C LYS A 343 5.70 -19.63 -8.47
N THR A 344 5.95 -19.77 -9.76
CA THR A 344 5.06 -20.40 -10.75
C THR A 344 5.12 -21.92 -10.74
N LEU A 345 6.25 -22.48 -10.29
CA LEU A 345 6.47 -23.91 -10.13
C LEU A 345 7.17 -24.17 -8.80
N THR A 346 6.60 -25.07 -8.01
CA THR A 346 7.21 -25.60 -6.78
C THR A 346 6.97 -27.09 -6.69
N VAL A 347 7.98 -27.83 -6.21
CA VAL A 347 7.89 -29.26 -5.97
C VAL A 347 8.47 -29.60 -4.61
N PHE A 348 7.77 -30.47 -3.90
CA PHE A 348 8.20 -31.06 -2.64
C PHE A 348 8.01 -32.58 -2.70
N LEU A 349 9.03 -33.31 -2.30
CA LEU A 349 9.00 -34.76 -2.20
C LEU A 349 8.86 -35.14 -0.73
N ALA A 350 7.76 -35.79 -0.38
CA ALA A 350 7.51 -36.21 0.99
C ALA A 350 8.49 -37.31 1.40
N THR A 351 9.12 -37.16 2.57
CA THR A 351 9.96 -38.20 3.15
C THR A 351 9.08 -39.37 3.63
N PRO A 352 9.32 -40.60 3.17
CA PRO A 352 8.61 -41.79 3.64
C PRO A 352 9.02 -42.16 5.08
N PRO A 353 8.38 -43.18 5.70
CA PRO A 353 8.76 -43.65 7.04
C PRO A 353 10.25 -44.01 7.12
N TRP A 354 10.87 -43.84 8.30
CA TRP A 354 12.31 -44.06 8.49
C TRP A 354 12.68 -45.54 8.70
N ASP A 355 11.73 -46.38 9.12
CA ASP A 355 11.95 -47.79 9.43
C ASP A 355 11.69 -48.69 8.22
N LEU A 356 12.40 -48.45 7.11
CA LEU A 356 12.19 -49.17 5.86
C LEU A 356 12.79 -50.58 5.93
N THR A 357 12.04 -51.57 5.46
CA THR A 357 12.46 -52.97 5.44
C THR A 357 12.93 -53.42 4.04
N PRO A 358 13.89 -54.36 3.95
CA PRO A 358 14.32 -54.90 2.65
C PRO A 358 13.15 -55.50 1.86
N GLY A 359 13.01 -55.16 0.58
CA GLY A 359 11.91 -55.62 -0.28
C GLY A 359 10.58 -54.87 -0.10
N GLU A 360 10.49 -53.92 0.83
CA GLU A 360 9.29 -53.10 1.02
C GLU A 360 9.01 -52.21 -0.19
N THR A 361 7.73 -52.09 -0.57
CA THR A 361 7.28 -51.15 -1.60
C THR A 361 6.81 -49.85 -0.96
N VAL A 362 7.53 -48.77 -1.22
CA VAL A 362 7.28 -47.45 -0.65
C VAL A 362 6.62 -46.56 -1.70
N ALA A 363 5.45 -46.00 -1.37
CA ALA A 363 4.78 -45.02 -2.21
C ALA A 363 5.40 -43.62 -2.04
N LEU A 364 5.83 -43.00 -3.14
CA LEU A 364 6.37 -41.66 -3.16
C LEU A 364 5.25 -40.65 -3.38
N LYS A 365 5.16 -39.65 -2.51
CA LYS A 365 4.17 -38.57 -2.61
C LYS A 365 4.84 -37.28 -3.03
N LEU A 366 4.55 -36.82 -4.23
CA LEU A 366 4.99 -35.52 -4.73
C LEU A 366 3.89 -34.49 -4.50
N GLN A 367 4.26 -33.35 -3.93
CA GLN A 367 3.41 -32.17 -3.87
C GLN A 367 3.96 -31.15 -4.87
N VAL A 368 3.31 -31.04 -6.02
CA VAL A 368 3.67 -30.08 -7.06
C VAL A 368 2.59 -29.00 -7.12
N ARG A 369 3.01 -27.72 -7.12
CA ARG A 369 2.16 -26.61 -7.54
C ARG A 369 2.75 -26.00 -8.79
N SER A 370 2.02 -26.08 -9.91
CA SER A 370 2.38 -25.49 -11.19
C SER A 370 1.24 -24.63 -11.71
N VAL A 371 1.54 -23.40 -12.13
CA VAL A 371 0.59 -22.51 -12.81
C VAL A 371 0.39 -22.93 -14.28
N HIS A 372 1.39 -23.57 -14.89
CA HIS A 372 1.41 -23.91 -16.32
C HIS A 372 1.29 -25.42 -16.58
N GLY A 373 0.80 -26.20 -15.61
CA GLY A 373 0.74 -27.66 -15.74
C GLY A 373 2.13 -28.32 -15.68
N ILE A 374 2.15 -29.66 -15.74
CA ILE A 374 3.37 -30.46 -15.69
C ILE A 374 3.61 -31.06 -17.06
N ARG A 375 4.78 -30.81 -17.63
CA ARG A 375 5.19 -31.38 -18.92
C ARG A 375 5.93 -32.69 -18.74
N HIS A 376 6.83 -32.76 -17.76
CA HIS A 376 7.68 -33.92 -17.53
C HIS A 376 8.21 -33.99 -16.09
N LEU A 377 8.38 -35.20 -15.57
CA LEU A 377 9.00 -35.51 -14.29
C LEU A 377 10.25 -36.37 -14.51
N SER A 378 11.38 -35.93 -13.95
CA SER A 378 12.67 -36.63 -14.05
C SER A 378 13.23 -36.89 -12.65
N TRP A 379 13.45 -38.16 -12.33
CA TRP A 379 14.00 -38.58 -11.04
C TRP A 379 15.53 -38.58 -11.05
N GLN A 380 16.13 -38.11 -9.95
CA GLN A 380 17.58 -37.99 -9.77
C GLN A 380 18.02 -38.71 -8.49
N GLY A 381 19.31 -39.08 -8.43
CA GLY A 381 19.89 -39.84 -7.33
C GLY A 381 20.01 -41.33 -7.64
N ASP A 382 19.80 -42.19 -6.65
CA ASP A 382 20.07 -43.63 -6.73
C ASP A 382 18.88 -44.43 -7.32
N THR A 383 18.28 -43.91 -8.39
CA THR A 383 17.05 -44.43 -9.00
C THR A 383 17.18 -45.87 -9.52
N GLN A 384 18.38 -46.27 -9.95
CA GLN A 384 18.65 -47.63 -10.43
C GLN A 384 18.69 -48.64 -9.28
N ALA A 385 19.32 -48.30 -8.15
CA ALA A 385 19.40 -49.18 -6.99
C ALA A 385 18.03 -49.36 -6.30
N LEU A 386 17.20 -48.31 -6.35
CA LEU A 386 15.89 -48.24 -5.72
C LEU A 386 14.74 -48.81 -6.57
N SER A 387 15.03 -49.46 -7.71
CA SER A 387 14.02 -50.09 -8.58
C SER A 387 12.76 -49.23 -8.78
N LEU A 388 12.95 -47.96 -9.14
CA LEU A 388 11.86 -46.99 -9.26
C LEU A 388 10.82 -47.46 -10.30
N THR A 389 9.57 -47.57 -9.88
CA THR A 389 8.44 -47.89 -10.75
C THR A 389 7.69 -46.60 -11.09
N ALA A 390 7.54 -46.36 -12.40
CA ALA A 390 6.83 -45.19 -12.89
C ALA A 390 5.31 -45.29 -12.65
N GLY A 391 4.70 -44.15 -12.35
CA GLY A 391 3.25 -44.02 -12.36
C GLY A 391 2.68 -44.21 -13.77
N THR A 392 1.35 -44.21 -13.88
CA THR A 392 0.62 -44.46 -15.13
C THR A 392 0.93 -43.45 -16.25
N ASP A 393 1.41 -42.25 -15.89
CA ASP A 393 1.87 -41.22 -16.81
C ASP A 393 3.10 -40.51 -16.23
N THR A 394 4.09 -40.22 -17.07
CA THR A 394 5.26 -39.39 -16.77
C THR A 394 4.93 -37.95 -16.37
N ARG A 395 3.69 -37.49 -16.57
CA ARG A 395 3.16 -36.20 -16.10
C ARG A 395 2.43 -36.29 -14.75
N SER A 396 2.06 -37.49 -14.34
CA SER A 396 1.32 -37.71 -13.10
C SER A 396 2.23 -37.55 -11.89
N THR A 397 1.80 -36.75 -10.91
CA THR A 397 2.46 -36.64 -9.60
C THR A 397 2.16 -37.83 -8.69
N GLU A 398 1.26 -38.71 -9.10
CA GLU A 398 0.78 -39.85 -8.33
C GLU A 398 1.16 -41.18 -8.97
N GLY A 399 1.25 -42.23 -8.15
CA GLY A 399 1.50 -43.61 -8.58
C GLY A 399 2.97 -44.02 -8.63
N TRP A 400 3.89 -43.17 -8.19
CA TRP A 400 5.31 -43.51 -8.11
C TRP A 400 5.61 -44.38 -6.89
N THR A 401 6.27 -45.50 -7.10
CA THR A 401 6.68 -46.41 -6.02
C THR A 401 8.13 -46.84 -6.17
N ILE A 402 8.78 -47.12 -5.05
CA ILE A 402 10.13 -47.67 -4.98
C ILE A 402 10.08 -49.02 -4.29
N ILE A 403 10.89 -49.96 -4.76
CA ILE A 403 11.09 -51.24 -4.07
C ILE A 403 12.46 -51.18 -3.42
N MET A 404 12.49 -51.29 -2.09
CA MET A 404 13.74 -51.23 -1.33
C MET A 404 14.62 -52.44 -1.66
N PRO A 405 15.92 -52.23 -1.94
CA PRO A 405 16.83 -53.32 -2.27
C PRO A 405 17.03 -54.26 -1.06
N ALA A 406 17.61 -55.43 -1.33
CA ALA A 406 18.04 -56.35 -0.27
C ALA A 406 19.12 -55.68 0.61
N TRP A 407 19.16 -56.05 1.88
CA TRP A 407 20.20 -55.58 2.79
C TRP A 407 21.58 -56.06 2.34
N ASP A 408 22.53 -55.14 2.20
CA ASP A 408 23.92 -55.48 1.88
C ASP A 408 24.71 -55.72 3.17
N HIS A 409 25.13 -56.98 3.37
CA HIS A 409 25.88 -57.43 4.54
C HIS A 409 27.40 -57.18 4.44
N ARG A 410 27.90 -56.59 3.36
CA ARG A 410 29.32 -56.27 3.24
C ARG A 410 29.75 -55.22 4.26
N GLU A 411 30.92 -55.41 4.86
CA GLU A 411 31.48 -54.49 5.84
C GLU A 411 31.67 -53.09 5.21
N GLY A 412 31.02 -52.07 5.81
CA GLY A 412 31.01 -50.70 5.30
C GLY A 412 29.94 -50.36 4.27
N ALA A 413 28.99 -51.28 3.98
CA ALA A 413 27.84 -50.97 3.13
C ALA A 413 26.95 -49.88 3.77
N ALA A 414 26.63 -48.84 2.99
CA ALA A 414 25.92 -47.67 3.52
C ALA A 414 24.41 -47.94 3.76
N ASN A 415 23.79 -48.84 3.00
CA ASN A 415 22.34 -49.15 3.00
C ASN A 415 21.46 -47.88 3.04
N ARG A 416 21.91 -46.84 2.35
CA ARG A 416 21.31 -45.50 2.28
C ARG A 416 21.34 -45.02 0.85
N TRP A 417 20.22 -44.46 0.41
CA TRP A 417 20.04 -43.98 -0.95
C TRP A 417 19.41 -42.60 -0.95
N ARG A 418 19.85 -41.75 -1.88
CA ARG A 418 19.36 -40.38 -2.03
C ARG A 418 18.47 -40.29 -3.25
N LEU A 419 17.39 -39.52 -3.10
CA LEU A 419 16.41 -39.36 -4.14
C LEU A 419 15.89 -37.91 -4.18
N SER A 420 15.77 -37.38 -5.39
CA SER A 420 15.09 -36.11 -5.65
C SER A 420 14.38 -36.19 -7.00
N VAL A 421 13.50 -35.23 -7.26
CA VAL A 421 12.75 -35.14 -8.51
C VAL A 421 12.82 -33.74 -9.10
N VAL A 422 13.06 -33.66 -10.40
CA VAL A 422 12.99 -32.44 -11.20
C VAL A 422 11.70 -32.43 -11.99
N VAL A 423 10.93 -31.36 -11.83
CA VAL A 423 9.69 -31.11 -12.56
C VAL A 423 9.95 -30.06 -13.63
N GLU A 424 9.53 -30.34 -14.87
CA GLU A 424 9.47 -29.37 -15.97
C GLU A 424 8.00 -28.99 -16.24
N ASP A 425 7.70 -27.69 -16.28
CA ASP A 425 6.38 -27.19 -16.68
C ASP A 425 6.24 -27.04 -18.22
N GLU A 426 5.06 -26.67 -18.70
CA GLU A 426 4.82 -26.48 -20.14
C GLU A 426 5.59 -25.30 -20.74
N LYS A 427 6.04 -24.34 -19.91
CA LYS A 427 6.90 -23.23 -20.34
C LYS A 427 8.40 -23.58 -20.32
N GLY A 428 8.76 -24.80 -19.94
CA GLY A 428 10.14 -25.27 -19.87
C GLY A 428 10.90 -24.85 -18.61
N GLN A 429 10.21 -24.28 -17.61
CA GLN A 429 10.79 -24.02 -16.29
C GLN A 429 11.06 -25.33 -15.58
N ARG A 430 12.26 -25.50 -15.04
CA ARG A 430 12.68 -26.71 -14.29
C ARG A 430 12.95 -26.38 -12.84
N VAL A 431 12.34 -27.13 -11.92
CA VAL A 431 12.56 -26.98 -10.47
C VAL A 431 12.81 -28.36 -9.85
N SER A 432 13.82 -28.45 -8.99
CA SER A 432 14.15 -29.66 -8.24
C SER A 432 13.49 -29.65 -6.86
N SER A 433 13.09 -30.83 -6.37
CA SER A 433 12.57 -31.03 -5.03
C SER A 433 13.68 -30.96 -3.96
N ASN A 434 13.28 -31.03 -2.70
CA ASN A 434 14.18 -31.47 -1.63
C ASN A 434 14.72 -32.88 -1.92
N GLU A 435 15.95 -33.14 -1.47
CA GLU A 435 16.55 -34.47 -1.45
C GLU A 435 16.06 -35.22 -0.21
N ILE A 436 15.59 -36.46 -0.39
CA ILE A 436 15.29 -37.38 0.70
C ILE A 436 16.37 -38.46 0.78
N THR A 437 16.62 -38.97 1.99
CA THR A 437 17.49 -40.13 2.21
C THR A 437 16.65 -41.29 2.70
N LEU A 438 16.67 -42.39 1.95
CA LEU A 438 16.05 -43.65 2.32
C LEU A 438 17.12 -44.51 2.97
N ALA A 439 16.90 -44.93 4.21
CA ALA A 439 17.80 -45.82 4.95
C ALA A 439 17.05 -47.11 5.27
N LEU A 440 17.68 -48.25 5.04
CA LEU A 440 17.13 -49.52 5.51
C LEU A 440 17.39 -49.71 7.00
N THR A 441 16.49 -50.42 7.65
CA THR A 441 16.70 -50.99 8.98
C THR A 441 17.34 -52.37 8.85
N GLU A 442 18.35 -52.64 9.67
CA GLU A 442 19.04 -53.93 9.67
C GLU A 442 18.06 -55.06 10.03
N PRO A 443 17.94 -56.11 9.20
CA PRO A 443 17.06 -57.22 9.50
C PRO A 443 17.63 -58.06 10.65
N PHE A 444 16.79 -58.41 11.62
CA PHE A 444 17.15 -59.36 12.68
C PHE A 444 17.35 -60.76 12.08
N ILE A 445 18.60 -61.23 12.02
CA ILE A 445 18.91 -62.61 11.65
C ILE A 445 18.78 -63.47 12.92
N THR A 446 17.70 -64.24 13.03
CA THR A 446 17.65 -65.36 13.98
C THR A 446 18.51 -66.48 13.42
N MET A 447 19.67 -66.75 14.02
CA MET A 447 20.45 -67.95 13.71
C MET A 447 19.62 -69.18 14.05
N SER A 448 19.46 -70.09 13.09
CA SER A 448 18.85 -71.39 13.34
C SER A 448 19.78 -72.19 14.25
N ASP A 449 19.29 -72.68 15.38
CA ASP A 449 20.01 -73.58 16.30
C ASP A 449 20.34 -74.90 15.59
N ASP A 450 21.48 -74.97 14.90
CA ASP A 450 22.09 -76.24 14.51
C ASP A 450 22.74 -76.86 15.75
N ASN A 451 21.95 -77.71 16.42
CA ASN A 451 22.24 -78.45 17.63
C ASN A 451 23.40 -79.46 17.44
N PRO A 452 24.58 -79.30 18.09
CA PRO A 452 25.59 -80.34 18.08
C PRO A 452 25.27 -81.39 19.15
N HIS A 453 25.17 -82.66 18.72
CA HIS A 453 24.95 -83.84 19.54
C HIS A 453 25.86 -83.89 20.79
N TRP A 454 25.28 -83.77 21.99
CA TRP A 454 25.91 -84.21 23.23
C TRP A 454 25.62 -85.69 23.46
N GLN A 455 26.69 -86.51 23.43
CA GLN A 455 26.68 -87.92 23.82
C GLN A 455 26.36 -88.06 25.32
N GLN A 456 25.38 -88.91 25.64
CA GLN A 456 25.09 -89.36 27.00
C GLN A 456 26.28 -90.18 27.54
N PHE A 457 26.88 -89.71 28.65
CA PHE A 457 27.59 -90.60 29.57
C PHE A 457 26.57 -91.21 30.53
N GLN A 458 26.43 -92.53 30.51
CA GLN A 458 25.71 -93.30 31.54
C GLN A 458 26.64 -93.59 32.72
N GLU A 459 26.12 -93.42 33.93
CA GLU A 459 26.71 -93.87 35.20
C GLU A 459 26.75 -95.41 35.27
N GLN A 460 27.88 -95.94 35.76
CA GLN A 460 27.94 -97.09 36.67
C GLN A 460 29.03 -96.86 37.71
#